data_AF-A0A3A0ENG6-F1
#
_entry.id   AF-A0A3A0ENG6-F1
#
_cell.length_a   1.000
_cell.length_b   1.000
_cell.length_c   1.000
_cell.angle_alpha   90.00
_cell.angle_beta   90.00
_cell.angle_gamma   90.00
#
_symmetry.space_group_name_H-M   'P 1'
#
loop_
_entity.id
_entity.type
_entity.pdbx_description
1 polymer ?
#
loop_
_entity_poly.entity_id
_entity_poly.type
_entity_poly.pdbx_seq_one_letter_code
_entity_poly.pdbx_strand_id
1 'polypeptide(L)'
;MPDYGDAYAWVKYGDGDGPGVGSNVADSSGWYGNHTISEGLHRAFVEWQQLFERQTPVDGDVSLVFDWAAFHRQGLELARQLKAEVGQTVKVFYEKPTEDPGRIYQERLEALSDGTFAERLIVPQ
;
A
#
# COMPACT_ATOMS: atom_id res chain seq x y z
N MET A 1 -1.62 -0.37 -1.66
CA MET A 1 -1.00 0.64 -2.55
C MET A 1 -1.37 2.04 -2.05
N PRO A 2 -0.77 3.11 -2.53
CA PRO A 2 -1.40 4.43 -2.50
C PRO A 2 -2.12 4.64 -3.84
N ASP A 3 -3.23 5.36 -3.84
CA ASP A 3 -3.92 5.80 -5.06
C ASP A 3 -4.50 7.19 -4.85
N TYR A 4 -4.84 7.88 -5.93
CA TYR A 4 -5.45 9.21 -5.86
C TYR A 4 -6.83 9.17 -5.21
N GLY A 5 -7.18 10.28 -4.55
CA GLY A 5 -8.44 10.41 -3.82
C GLY A 5 -8.33 9.88 -2.39
N ASP A 6 -7.19 10.12 -1.74
CA ASP A 6 -6.86 9.76 -0.36
C ASP A 6 -6.80 8.25 -0.05
N ALA A 7 -6.96 7.37 -1.05
CA ALA A 7 -7.05 5.94 -0.86
C ALA A 7 -5.69 5.29 -0.56
N TYR A 8 -5.62 4.46 0.50
CA TYR A 8 -4.39 3.74 0.87
C TYR A 8 -4.58 2.27 1.26
N ALA A 9 -5.81 1.73 1.33
CA ALA A 9 -6.02 0.30 1.53
C ALA A 9 -7.21 -0.25 0.73
N TRP A 10 -7.03 -1.50 0.25
CA TRP A 10 -8.03 -2.27 -0.47
C TRP A 10 -8.07 -3.67 0.11
N VAL A 11 -9.25 -4.27 0.08
CA VAL A 11 -9.47 -5.63 0.55
C VAL A 11 -9.99 -6.50 -0.59
N LYS A 12 -9.46 -7.72 -0.65
CA LYS A 12 -9.97 -8.78 -1.48
C LYS A 12 -10.40 -9.94 -0.60
N TYR A 13 -11.61 -10.44 -0.84
CA TYR A 13 -12.15 -11.61 -0.15
C TYR A 13 -12.02 -12.85 -1.03
N GLY A 14 -11.63 -13.97 -0.40
CA GLY A 14 -11.44 -15.27 -1.05
C GLY A 14 -10.01 -15.54 -1.55
N ASP A 15 -9.75 -16.80 -1.92
CA ASP A 15 -8.40 -17.31 -2.25
C ASP A 15 -7.96 -17.03 -3.70
N GLY A 16 -8.63 -16.11 -4.39
CA GLY A 16 -8.29 -15.80 -5.77
C GLY A 16 -6.99 -15.01 -5.86
N ASP A 17 -5.95 -15.56 -6.47
CA ASP A 17 -4.68 -14.86 -6.77
C ASP A 17 -4.78 -13.90 -7.97
N GLY A 18 -6.00 -13.59 -8.45
CA GLY A 18 -6.18 -12.63 -9.54
C GLY A 18 -5.60 -11.23 -9.24
N PRO A 19 -5.19 -10.47 -10.26
CA PRO A 19 -4.35 -9.28 -10.09
C PRO A 19 -5.03 -8.08 -9.39
N GLY A 20 -6.36 -8.05 -9.33
CA GLY A 20 -7.10 -6.93 -8.72
C GLY A 20 -6.92 -6.85 -7.19
N VAL A 21 -6.81 -5.62 -6.68
CA VAL A 21 -6.69 -5.30 -5.24
C VAL A 21 -8.01 -5.33 -4.47
N GLY A 22 -9.15 -5.36 -5.18
CA GLY A 22 -10.48 -5.45 -4.58
C GLY A 22 -11.09 -4.09 -4.22
N SER A 23 -11.96 -4.07 -3.20
CA SER A 23 -12.68 -2.85 -2.79
C SER A 23 -11.80 -1.96 -1.92
N ASN A 24 -11.87 -0.64 -2.12
CA ASN A 24 -11.27 0.30 -1.16
C ASN A 24 -11.91 0.11 0.23
N VAL A 25 -11.07 0.12 1.27
CA VAL A 25 -11.49 -0.01 2.66
C VAL A 25 -10.85 1.02 3.56
N ALA A 26 -10.05 1.93 3.02
CA ALA A 26 -9.44 2.97 3.83
C ALA A 26 -8.98 4.17 3.01
N ASP A 27 -9.25 5.35 3.55
CA ASP A 27 -8.89 6.66 3.03
C ASP A 27 -8.67 7.65 4.19
N SER A 28 -8.46 8.94 3.88
CA SER A 28 -8.26 10.00 4.87
C SER A 28 -9.43 10.20 5.84
N SER A 29 -10.63 9.73 5.48
CA SER A 29 -11.84 9.83 6.30
C SER A 29 -11.99 8.66 7.27
N GLY A 30 -11.29 7.55 7.05
CA GLY A 30 -11.27 6.47 8.03
C GLY A 30 -10.83 5.10 7.52
N TRP A 31 -11.05 4.12 8.38
CA TRP A 31 -10.85 2.70 8.12
C TRP A 31 -12.18 1.95 8.15
N TYR A 32 -12.50 1.26 7.07
CA TYR A 32 -13.76 0.56 6.82
C TYR A 32 -13.59 -0.96 6.67
N GLY A 33 -12.38 -1.48 6.94
CA GLY A 33 -12.10 -2.90 6.90
C GLY A 33 -12.70 -3.65 8.10
N ASN A 34 -12.93 -4.96 7.93
CA ASN A 34 -13.49 -5.82 8.99
C ASN A 34 -12.55 -6.03 10.20
N HIS A 35 -11.26 -5.77 10.02
CA HIS A 35 -10.26 -5.85 11.08
C HIS A 35 -10.06 -4.46 11.69
N THR A 36 -9.91 -4.37 13.00
CA THR A 36 -9.55 -3.10 13.64
C THR A 36 -8.08 -2.82 13.46
N ILE A 37 -7.74 -1.57 13.16
CA ILE A 37 -6.38 -1.04 13.26
C ILE A 37 -6.32 0.07 14.30
N SER A 38 -5.14 0.37 14.82
CA SER A 38 -4.94 1.47 15.75
C SER A 38 -5.09 2.82 15.05
N GLU A 39 -5.59 3.81 15.78
CA GLU A 39 -5.70 5.20 15.30
C GLU A 39 -4.33 5.77 14.89
N GLY A 40 -3.28 5.38 15.61
CA GLY A 40 -1.90 5.77 15.29
C GLY A 40 -1.45 5.24 13.93
N LEU A 41 -1.74 3.97 13.64
CA LEU A 41 -1.42 3.37 12.36
C LEU A 41 -2.25 3.98 11.23
N HIS A 42 -3.56 4.17 11.45
CA HIS A 42 -4.45 4.86 10.53
C HIS A 42 -3.89 6.24 10.13
N ARG A 43 -3.57 7.09 11.12
CA ARG A 43 -3.00 8.42 10.86
C ARG A 43 -1.68 8.36 10.10
N ALA A 44 -0.81 7.39 10.41
CA ALA A 44 0.47 7.25 9.72
C ALA A 44 0.29 6.86 8.24
N PHE A 45 -0.72 6.05 7.92
CA PHE A 45 -1.12 5.80 6.53
C PHE A 45 -1.66 7.04 5.83
N VAL A 46 -2.49 7.83 6.50
CA VAL A 46 -3.01 9.10 5.94
C VAL A 46 -1.87 10.07 5.63
N GLU A 47 -0.93 10.25 6.56
CA GLU A 47 0.25 11.10 6.34
C GLU A 47 1.09 10.61 5.16
N TRP A 48 1.32 9.29 5.08
CA TRP A 48 2.04 8.67 3.98
C TRP A 48 1.34 8.87 2.63
N GLN A 49 0.02 8.66 2.55
CA GLN A 49 -0.74 8.85 1.32
C GLN A 49 -0.78 10.32 0.90
N GLN A 50 -0.92 11.26 1.84
CA GLN A 50 -0.91 12.69 1.52
C GLN A 50 0.45 13.16 0.96
N LEU A 51 1.56 12.53 1.37
CA LEU A 51 2.86 12.82 0.76
C LEU A 51 2.87 12.45 -0.73
N PHE A 52 2.23 11.34 -1.09
CA PHE A 52 2.08 10.91 -2.49
C PHE A 52 1.23 11.90 -3.30
N GLU A 53 0.08 12.34 -2.78
CA GLU A 53 -0.76 13.30 -3.50
C GLU A 53 -0.11 14.67 -3.68
N ARG A 54 0.49 15.21 -2.60
CA ARG A 54 1.04 16.58 -2.61
C ARG A 54 2.23 16.77 -3.54
N GLN A 55 2.98 15.70 -3.79
CA GLN A 55 4.19 15.74 -4.60
C GLN A 55 3.99 15.24 -6.02
N THR A 56 2.76 14.84 -6.37
CA THR A 56 2.38 14.58 -7.76
C THR A 56 1.98 15.91 -8.42
N PRO A 57 2.74 16.43 -9.40
CA PRO A 57 2.38 17.67 -10.08
C PRO A 57 1.12 17.49 -10.94
N VAL A 58 0.32 18.55 -11.04
CA VAL A 58 -0.89 18.65 -11.88
C VAL A 58 -0.62 18.33 -13.37
N ASP A 59 0.64 18.41 -13.81
CA ASP A 59 1.07 18.25 -15.20
C ASP A 59 1.65 16.86 -15.53
N GLY A 60 1.60 15.89 -14.61
CA GLY A 60 1.72 14.46 -14.91
C GLY A 60 3.14 13.86 -14.99
N ASP A 61 4.21 14.63 -14.81
CA ASP A 61 5.58 14.08 -14.76
C ASP A 61 6.14 14.05 -13.33
N VAL A 62 5.68 13.06 -12.55
CA VAL A 62 6.05 12.78 -11.15
C VAL A 62 7.46 12.20 -11.02
N SER A 63 8.02 11.73 -12.14
CA SER A 63 9.11 10.75 -12.15
C SER A 63 10.46 11.27 -11.63
N LEU A 64 10.71 12.59 -11.63
CA LEU A 64 12.05 13.14 -11.41
C LEU A 64 12.29 13.81 -10.06
N VAL A 65 11.26 14.12 -9.26
CA VAL A 65 11.41 14.92 -8.03
C VAL A 65 10.93 14.19 -6.77
N PHE A 66 10.13 13.13 -6.92
CA PHE A 66 9.63 12.36 -5.79
C PHE A 66 10.70 11.41 -5.23
N ASP A 67 10.90 11.42 -3.91
CA ASP A 67 11.80 10.47 -3.23
C ASP A 67 11.10 9.11 -3.05
N TRP A 68 11.02 8.35 -4.15
CA TRP A 68 10.46 7.01 -4.18
C TRP A 68 11.09 6.09 -3.14
N ALA A 69 12.40 6.19 -2.91
CA ALA A 69 13.10 5.32 -1.97
C ALA A 69 12.64 5.57 -0.52
N ALA A 70 12.52 6.83 -0.10
CA ALA A 70 11.97 7.17 1.21
C ALA A 70 10.50 6.76 1.32
N PHE A 71 9.71 6.99 0.27
CA PHE A 71 8.29 6.64 0.23
C PHE A 71 8.03 5.14 0.37
N HIS A 72 8.76 4.30 -0.38
CA HIS A 72 8.62 2.85 -0.29
C HIS A 72 9.08 2.31 1.06
N ARG A 73 10.16 2.85 1.63
CA ARG A 73 10.62 2.45 2.97
C ARG A 73 9.55 2.72 4.03
N GLN A 74 8.88 3.88 3.96
CA GLN A 74 7.77 4.19 4.87
C GLN A 74 6.57 3.28 4.62
N GLY A 75 6.18 3.08 3.36
CA GLY A 75 5.05 2.21 3.00
C GLY A 75 5.25 0.74 3.43
N LEU A 76 6.48 0.22 3.30
CA LEU A 76 6.83 -1.12 3.79
C LEU A 76 6.74 -1.21 5.31
N GLU A 77 7.26 -0.22 6.03
CA GLU A 77 7.14 -0.19 7.50
C GLU A 77 5.68 -0.15 7.96
N LEU A 78 4.83 0.63 7.29
CA LEU A 78 3.39 0.65 7.56
C LEU A 78 2.73 -0.69 7.23
N ALA A 79 3.08 -1.35 6.13
CA ALA A 79 2.57 -2.68 5.79
C ALA A 79 2.98 -3.73 6.83
N ARG A 80 4.19 -3.63 7.38
CA ARG A 80 4.68 -4.50 8.47
C ARG A 80 3.86 -4.30 9.74
N GLN A 81 3.60 -3.06 10.13
CA GLN A 81 2.75 -2.74 11.29
C GLN A 81 1.31 -3.20 11.08
N LEU A 82 0.75 -2.99 9.88
CA LEU A 82 -0.57 -3.49 9.52
C LEU A 82 -0.65 -5.00 9.68
N LYS A 83 0.33 -5.74 9.16
CA LYS A 83 0.40 -7.21 9.31
C LYS A 83 0.41 -7.65 10.78
N ALA A 84 1.09 -6.91 11.65
CA ALA A 84 1.09 -7.19 13.08
C ALA A 84 -0.29 -6.97 13.72
N GLU A 85 -1.03 -5.94 13.32
CA GLU A 85 -2.36 -5.63 13.87
C GLU A 85 -3.48 -6.52 13.32
N VAL A 86 -3.51 -6.81 12.02
CA VAL A 86 -4.55 -7.67 11.41
C VAL A 86 -4.32 -9.17 11.62
N GLY A 87 -3.10 -9.54 12.02
CA GLY A 87 -2.74 -10.88 12.42
C GLY A 87 -2.35 -11.83 11.27
N GLN A 88 -2.19 -13.11 11.61
CA GLN A 88 -1.60 -14.10 10.72
C GLN A 88 -2.55 -14.56 9.60
N THR A 89 -3.86 -14.52 9.84
CA THR A 89 -4.89 -15.03 8.92
C THR A 89 -5.14 -14.13 7.71
N VAL A 90 -4.69 -12.87 7.76
CA VAL A 90 -4.85 -11.89 6.68
C VAL A 90 -3.54 -11.73 5.93
N LYS A 91 -3.55 -11.91 4.60
CA LYS A 91 -2.39 -11.56 3.77
C LYS A 91 -2.34 -10.04 3.58
N VAL A 92 -1.19 -9.43 3.82
CA VAL A 92 -0.97 -8.00 3.64
C VAL A 92 0.06 -7.82 2.54
N PHE A 93 -0.29 -6.99 1.55
CA PHE A 93 0.60 -6.68 0.44
C PHE A 93 0.90 -5.19 0.41
N TYR A 94 2.18 -4.86 0.34
CA TYR A 94 2.62 -3.57 -0.18
C TYR A 94 2.63 -3.67 -1.71
N GLU A 95 1.99 -2.72 -2.37
CA GLU A 95 2.00 -2.62 -3.83
C GLU A 95 2.38 -1.20 -4.21
N LYS A 96 3.36 -1.08 -5.12
CA LYS A 96 3.88 0.20 -5.59
C LYS A 96 2.82 0.92 -6.44
N PRO A 97 2.71 2.25 -6.34
CA PRO A 97 1.81 3.03 -7.18
C PRO A 97 2.23 2.96 -8.66
N THR A 98 1.27 3.15 -9.57
CA THR A 98 1.48 3.08 -11.03
C THR A 98 2.46 4.15 -11.53
N GLU A 99 2.54 5.26 -10.79
CA GLU A 99 3.35 6.44 -11.03
C GLU A 99 4.84 6.21 -10.74
N ASP A 100 5.20 5.17 -9.99
CA ASP A 100 6.61 4.85 -9.69
C ASP A 100 7.32 4.36 -10.98
N PRO A 101 8.35 5.06 -11.49
CA PRO A 101 9.14 4.61 -12.63
C PRO A 101 9.83 3.27 -12.39
N GLY A 102 10.10 2.95 -11.12
CA GLY A 102 10.66 1.67 -10.65
C GLY A 102 9.62 0.60 -10.34
N ARG A 103 8.33 0.80 -10.68
CA ARG A 103 7.24 -0.13 -10.37
C ARG A 103 7.50 -1.55 -10.87
N ILE A 104 8.10 -1.69 -12.05
CA ILE A 104 8.39 -2.99 -12.68
C ILE A 104 9.29 -3.90 -11.83
N TYR A 105 9.99 -3.35 -10.83
CA TYR A 105 10.82 -4.10 -9.90
C TYR A 105 10.11 -4.19 -8.55
N GLN A 106 9.89 -5.42 -8.06
CA GLN A 106 9.26 -5.66 -6.75
C GLN A 106 7.94 -4.90 -6.60
N GLU A 107 7.12 -4.97 -7.65
CA GLU A 107 5.83 -4.27 -7.72
C GLU A 107 4.98 -4.56 -6.48
N ARG A 108 4.98 -5.82 -6.05
CA ARG A 108 4.16 -6.32 -4.95
C ARG A 108 4.96 -7.19 -4.01
N LEU A 109 4.93 -6.81 -2.73
CA LEU A 109 5.63 -7.48 -1.64
C LEU A 109 4.63 -7.90 -0.57
N GLU A 110 4.65 -9.17 -0.19
CA GLU A 110 3.85 -9.72 0.91
C GLU A 110 4.56 -9.47 2.24
N ALA A 111 3.90 -8.82 3.20
CA ALA A 111 4.39 -8.69 4.56
C ALA A 111 4.13 -10.00 5.33
N LEU A 112 5.21 -10.63 5.79
CA LEU A 112 5.17 -11.88 6.53
C LEU A 112 5.03 -11.64 8.04
N SER A 113 4.55 -12.65 8.76
CA SER A 113 4.31 -12.57 10.21
C SER A 113 5.58 -12.43 11.05
N ASP A 114 6.75 -12.74 10.50
CA ASP A 114 8.05 -12.52 11.13
C ASP A 114 8.61 -11.10 10.87
N GLY A 115 7.85 -10.27 10.15
CA GLY A 115 8.23 -8.90 9.79
C GLY A 115 9.11 -8.79 8.54
N THR A 116 9.39 -9.90 7.86
CA THR A 116 10.10 -9.91 6.57
C THR A 116 9.14 -9.74 5.39
N PHE A 117 9.68 -9.58 4.18
CA PHE A 117 8.91 -9.42 2.95
C PHE A 117 9.26 -10.50 1.93
N ALA A 118 8.23 -11.02 1.24
CA ALA A 118 8.39 -11.93 0.11
C ALA A 118 7.89 -11.27 -1.18
N GLU A 119 8.70 -11.32 -2.24
CA GLU A 119 8.30 -10.86 -3.56
C GLU A 119 7.25 -11.80 -4.15
N ARG A 120 6.16 -11.21 -4.64
CA ARG A 120 5.12 -11.93 -5.38
C ARG A 120 5.12 -11.40 -6.80
N LEU A 121 5.61 -12.23 -7.72
CA LEU A 121 5.50 -11.97 -9.15
C LEU A 121 4.00 -11.96 -9.51
N ILE A 122 3.52 -10.81 -9.97
CA ILE A 122 2.23 -10.75 -10.66
C ILE A 122 2.47 -11.36 -12.04
N VAL A 123 1.83 -12.50 -12.32
CA VAL A 123 1.84 -13.05 -13.68
C VAL A 123 1.07 -12.07 -14.56
N PRO A 124 1.67 -11.52 -15.64
CA PRO A 124 0.96 -10.61 -16.53
C PRO A 124 -0.27 -11.31 -17.12
N GLN A 125 -1.36 -10.55 -17.29
CA GLN A 125 -2.56 -11.02 -18.02
C GLN A 125 -2.28 -11.17 -19.51
#